data_AF-A0A6V7JQ75-F1
#
_entry.id   AF-A0A6V7JQ75-F1
#
_cell.length_a   1.000
_cell.length_b   1.000
_cell.length_c   1.000
_cell.angle_alpha   90.00
_cell.angle_beta   90.00
_cell.angle_gamma   90.00
#
_symmetry.space_group_name_H-M   'P 1'
#
loop_
_entity.id
_entity.type
_entity.pdbx_description
1 polymer ?
#
loop_
_entity_poly.entity_id
_entity_poly.type
_entity_poly.pdbx_seq_one_letter_code
_entity_poly.pdbx_strand_id
1 'polypeptide(L)'
;MSRRGERWKRQRLALLPKRSKPPDDPSSWRPLCMLDTAGKILERVIESRVEAAIGNSLEDNQYGFRKGRSTIDAIDQVVNTSKVAIVGTR
;
A
#
# COMPACT_ATOMS: atom_id res chain seq x y z
N MET A 1 -12.35 -35.13 4.98
CA MET A 1 -11.45 -34.52 3.98
C MET A 1 -11.02 -33.13 4.46
N SER A 2 -9.75 -32.93 4.80
CA SER A 2 -9.22 -31.60 5.14
C SER A 2 -9.14 -30.75 3.87
N ARG A 3 -9.79 -29.57 3.86
CA ARG A 3 -9.75 -28.66 2.71
C ARG A 3 -8.34 -28.08 2.61
N ARG A 4 -7.60 -28.47 1.56
CA ARG A 4 -6.29 -27.88 1.24
C ARG A 4 -6.41 -26.36 1.22
N GLY A 5 -5.61 -25.68 2.03
CA GLY A 5 -5.55 -24.22 2.04
C GLY A 5 -5.97 -23.53 3.34
N GLU A 6 -6.60 -24.20 4.30
CA GLU A 6 -7.14 -23.53 5.50
C GLU A 6 -6.09 -22.84 6.36
N ARG A 7 -4.87 -23.40 6.45
CA ARG A 7 -3.79 -22.78 7.23
C ARG A 7 -3.43 -21.40 6.70
N TRP A 8 -3.41 -21.20 5.38
CA TRP A 8 -3.13 -19.91 4.74
C TRP A 8 -4.21 -18.84 4.97
N LYS A 9 -5.41 -19.26 5.40
CA LYS A 9 -6.52 -18.36 5.74
C LYS A 9 -6.53 -17.95 7.21
N ARG A 10 -5.68 -18.55 8.06
CA ARG A 10 -5.57 -18.18 9.48
C ARG A 10 -4.59 -17.03 9.65
N GLN A 11 -5.01 -16.00 10.38
CA GLN A 11 -4.24 -14.78 10.57
C GLN A 11 -4.47 -14.30 12.01
N ARG A 12 -3.45 -13.68 12.62
CA ARG A 12 -3.58 -13.04 13.93
C ARG A 12 -4.07 -11.61 13.75
N LEU A 13 -5.25 -11.30 14.29
CA LEU A 13 -5.76 -9.94 14.33
C LEU A 13 -5.02 -9.11 15.38
N ALA A 14 -4.45 -7.98 14.96
CA ALA A 14 -4.01 -6.92 15.86
C ALA A 14 -4.78 -5.63 15.57
N LEU A 15 -5.27 -5.00 16.62
CA LEU A 15 -5.99 -3.73 16.53
C LEU A 15 -5.04 -2.62 16.97
N LEU A 16 -4.71 -1.71 16.04
CA LEU A 16 -3.90 -0.53 16.35
C LEU A 16 -4.81 0.69 16.55
N PRO A 17 -4.69 1.42 17.68
CA PRO A 17 -5.52 2.59 17.91
C PRO A 17 -5.11 3.77 17.02
N LYS A 18 -6.09 4.51 16.51
CA LYS A 18 -5.89 5.83 15.87
C LYS A 18 -5.71 6.86 16.97
N ARG A 19 -4.63 7.65 16.91
CA ARG A 19 -4.21 8.60 17.95
C ARG A 19 -5.25 9.68 18.33
N SER A 20 -6.28 9.89 17.53
CA SER A 20 -7.20 11.03 17.68
C SER A 20 -8.67 10.62 17.64
N LYS A 21 -9.01 9.38 18.02
CA LYS A 21 -10.40 8.92 18.03
C LYS A 21 -10.79 8.23 19.35
N PRO A 22 -12.09 8.29 19.76
CA PRO A 22 -12.57 7.66 20.99
C PRO A 22 -12.44 6.13 20.93
N PRO A 23 -11.93 5.45 21.97
CA PRO A 23 -11.68 4.00 21.92
C PRO A 23 -12.96 3.15 21.74
N ASP A 24 -14.11 3.69 22.13
CA ASP A 24 -15.42 3.02 22.08
C ASP A 24 -16.03 2.98 20.68
N ASP A 25 -15.49 3.73 19.72
CA ASP A 25 -15.89 3.68 18.32
C ASP A 25 -15.04 2.62 17.56
N PRO A 26 -15.66 1.60 16.92
CA PRO A 26 -14.94 0.65 16.07
C PRO A 26 -14.08 1.31 14.99
N SER A 27 -14.48 2.50 14.49
CA SER A 27 -13.75 3.28 13.49
C SER A 27 -12.41 3.83 13.99
N SER A 28 -12.15 3.76 15.30
CA SER A 28 -10.93 4.17 15.98
C SER A 28 -9.78 3.20 15.86
N TRP A 29 -10.04 1.98 15.38
CA TRP A 29 -9.02 0.95 15.26
C TRP A 29 -8.58 0.77 13.80
N ARG A 30 -7.31 0.40 13.61
CA ARG A 30 -6.77 -0.09 12.34
C ARG A 30 -6.54 -1.59 12.49
N PRO A 31 -7.41 -2.44 11.93
CA PRO A 31 -7.20 -3.88 11.98
C PRO A 31 -6.02 -4.25 11.08
N LEU A 32 -5.09 -5.03 11.63
CA LEU A 32 -4.02 -5.69 10.90
C LEU A 32 -4.19 -7.20 11.03
N CYS A 33 -4.27 -7.89 9.90
CA CYS A 33 -4.26 -9.34 9.89
C CYS A 33 -2.85 -9.84 9.61
N MET A 34 -2.14 -10.26 10.65
CA MET A 34 -0.76 -10.72 10.50
C MET A 34 -0.72 -12.20 10.13
N LEU A 35 -0.04 -12.49 9.02
CA LEU A 35 0.35 -13.84 8.64
C LEU A 35 1.44 -14.39 9.54
N ASP A 36 1.54 -15.72 9.56
CA ASP A 36 2.72 -16.41 10.07
C ASP A 36 3.95 -16.19 9.17
N THR A 37 5.11 -16.66 9.62
CA THR A 37 6.38 -16.45 8.89
C THR A 37 6.33 -17.09 7.49
N ALA A 38 5.73 -18.27 7.35
CA ALA A 38 5.62 -18.94 6.06
C ALA A 38 4.74 -18.14 5.08
N GLY A 39 3.61 -17.60 5.54
CA GLY A 39 2.75 -16.72 4.75
C GLY A 39 3.47 -15.46 4.30
N LYS A 40 4.24 -14.82 5.18
CA LYS A 40 5.03 -13.63 4.83
C LYS A 40 6.12 -13.92 3.77
N ILE A 41 6.78 -15.07 3.86
CA ILE A 41 7.77 -15.49 2.85
C ILE A 41 7.07 -15.68 1.50
N LEU A 42 5.89 -16.33 1.48
CA LEU A 42 5.11 -16.50 0.27
C LEU A 42 4.67 -15.15 -0.32
N GLU A 43 4.17 -14.23 0.50
CA GLU A 43 3.81 -12.87 0.07
C GLU A 43 5.00 -12.14 -0.58
N ARG A 44 6.20 -12.26 -0.01
CA ARG A 44 7.42 -11.65 -0.58
C ARG A 44 7.77 -12.20 -1.96
N VAL A 45 7.58 -13.51 -2.18
CA VAL A 45 7.75 -14.13 -3.50
C VAL A 45 6.71 -13.61 -4.48
N ILE A 46 5.44 -13.51 -4.06
CA ILE A 46 4.35 -12.98 -4.89
C ILE A 46 4.62 -11.51 -5.25
N GLU A 47 4.94 -10.67 -4.28
CA GLU A 47 5.29 -9.25 -4.49
C GLU A 47 6.41 -9.11 -5.52
N SER A 48 7.48 -9.88 -5.39
CA SER A 48 8.61 -9.82 -6.33
C SER A 48 8.20 -10.17 -7.76
N ARG A 49 7.28 -11.12 -7.93
CA ARG A 49 6.75 -11.50 -9.24
C ARG A 49 5.79 -10.46 -9.81
N VAL A 50 4.93 -9.89 -8.97
CA VAL A 50 4.01 -8.81 -9.36
C VAL A 50 4.82 -7.60 -9.81
N GLU A 51 5.79 -7.16 -9.01
CA GLU A 51 6.68 -6.04 -9.35
C GLU A 51 7.39 -6.27 -10.69
N ALA A 52 7.92 -7.48 -10.94
CA ALA A 52 8.55 -7.81 -12.22
C ALA A 52 7.56 -7.80 -13.40
N ALA A 53 6.30 -8.17 -13.14
CA ALA A 53 5.27 -8.24 -14.17
C ALA A 53 4.66 -6.88 -14.54
N ILE A 54 4.46 -5.99 -13.56
CA ILE A 54 3.72 -4.73 -13.78
C ILE A 54 4.52 -3.46 -13.49
N GLY A 55 5.67 -3.53 -12.80
CA GLY A 55 6.37 -2.34 -12.29
C GLY A 55 6.79 -1.32 -13.36
N ASN A 56 7.10 -1.82 -14.57
CA ASN A 56 7.44 -0.98 -15.73
C ASN A 56 6.21 -0.52 -16.54
N SER A 57 5.03 -1.03 -16.22
CA SER A 57 3.77 -0.72 -16.91
C SER A 57 2.84 0.15 -16.06
N LEU A 58 3.31 0.63 -14.90
CA LEU A 58 2.59 1.57 -14.06
C LEU A 58 2.67 2.97 -14.65
N GLU A 59 1.56 3.70 -14.60
CA GLU A 59 1.44 5.10 -14.98
C GLU A 59 2.53 5.96 -14.31
N ASP A 60 3.06 6.95 -15.02
CA ASP A 60 4.15 7.79 -14.51
C ASP A 60 3.75 8.62 -13.29
N ASN A 61 2.46 8.98 -13.19
CA ASN A 61 1.89 9.69 -12.05
C ASN A 61 1.54 8.76 -10.87
N GLN A 62 1.91 7.47 -10.92
CA GLN A 62 1.78 6.54 -9.80
C GLN A 62 3.08 6.50 -8.98
N TYR A 63 3.03 7.10 -7.79
CA TYR A 63 4.19 7.27 -6.90
C TYR A 63 4.19 6.35 -5.67
N GLY A 64 3.02 5.90 -5.23
CA GLY A 64 2.88 5.06 -4.05
C GLY A 64 3.41 3.65 -4.28
N PHE A 65 4.18 3.14 -3.30
CA PHE A 65 4.70 1.77 -3.27
C PHE A 65 5.51 1.37 -4.52
N ARG A 66 6.17 2.34 -5.18
CA ARG A 66 6.95 2.13 -6.39
C ARG A 66 8.43 2.42 -6.13
N LYS A 67 9.31 1.52 -6.58
CA LYS A 67 10.75 1.73 -6.46
C LYS A 67 11.18 2.98 -7.23
N GLY A 68 12.05 3.78 -6.62
CA GLY A 68 12.57 5.00 -7.23
C GLY A 68 11.56 6.15 -7.35
N ARG A 69 10.38 6.03 -6.74
CA ARG A 69 9.40 7.12 -6.58
C ARG A 69 9.10 7.34 -5.10
N SER A 70 8.75 8.57 -4.76
CA SER A 70 8.48 9.03 -3.40
C SER A 70 7.32 10.01 -3.37
N THR A 71 6.88 10.35 -2.15
CA THR A 71 5.89 11.42 -1.97
C THR A 71 6.43 12.80 -2.34
N ILE A 72 7.76 12.98 -2.35
CA ILE A 72 8.39 14.24 -2.77
C ILE A 72 8.18 14.43 -4.28
N ASP A 73 8.45 13.38 -5.07
CA ASP A 73 8.25 13.43 -6.53
C ASP A 73 6.80 13.78 -6.90
N ALA A 74 5.84 13.26 -6.13
CA ALA A 74 4.41 13.55 -6.32
C ALA A 74 4.09 15.03 -6.02
N ILE A 75 4.64 15.57 -4.93
CA ILE A 75 4.45 16.98 -4.56
C ILE A 75 5.09 17.90 -5.59
N ASP A 76 6.32 17.59 -6.02
CA ASP A 76 7.04 18.38 -7.01
C ASP A 76 6.28 18.42 -8.34
N GLN A 77 5.70 17.30 -8.76
CA GLN A 77 4.87 17.26 -9.96
C GLN A 77 3.68 18.23 -9.84
N VAL A 78 2.93 18.16 -8.74
CA VAL A 78 1.77 19.05 -8.52
C VAL A 78 2.17 20.52 -8.48
N VAL A 79 3.26 20.85 -7.78
CA VAL A 79 3.76 22.22 -7.68
C VAL A 79 4.20 22.75 -9.04
N ASN A 80 4.92 21.95 -9.82
CA ASN A 80 5.40 22.35 -11.15
C ASN A 80 4.24 22.51 -12.14
N THR A 81 3.29 21.57 -12.16
CA THR A 81 2.08 21.71 -12.98
C THR A 81 1.30 22.97 -12.62
N SER A 82 1.17 23.28 -11.33
CA SER A 82 0.48 24.49 -10.86
C SER A 82 1.17 25.77 -11.33
N LYS A 83 2.52 25.83 -11.27
CA LYS A 83 3.29 26.97 -11.78
C LYS A 83 3.07 27.19 -13.27
N VAL A 84 3.11 26.12 -14.08
CA VAL A 84 2.86 26.19 -15.53
C VAL A 84 1.45 26.69 -15.81
N ALA A 85 0.44 26.18 -15.08
CA ALA A 85 -0.95 26.60 -15.24
C ALA A 85 -1.16 28.09 -14.89
N ILE A 86 -0.48 28.60 -13.86
CA ILE A 86 -0.57 30.01 -13.45
C ILE A 86 0.07 30.95 -14.48
N VAL A 87 1.19 30.55 -15.09
CA VAL A 87 1.89 31.36 -16.11
C VAL A 87 1.08 31.47 -17.40
N GLY A 88 0.13 30.55 -17.63
CA GLY A 88 -0.88 30.70 -18.66
C GLY A 88 -0.32 30.55 -20.07
N THR A 89 -0.02 29.31 -20.47
CA THR A 89 -0.04 28.96 -21.89
C THR A 89 -1.28 28.14 -22.14
N ARG A 90 -2.26 28.78 -22.78
CA ARG A 90 -3.36 28.11 -23.45
C ARG A 90 -2.90 27.69 -24.84
#